data_AF-C7YJQ3-F1
#
_entry.id   AF-C7YJQ3-F1
#
_cell.length_a   1.000
_cell.length_b   1.000
_cell.length_c   1.000
_cell.angle_alpha   90.00
_cell.angle_beta   90.00
_cell.angle_gamma   90.00
#
_symmetry.space_group_name_H-M   'P 1'
#
loop_
_entity.id
_entity.type
_entity.pdbx_description
1 polymer ?
#
loop_
_entity_poly.entity_id
_entity_poly.type
_entity_poly.pdbx_seq_one_letter_code
_entity_poly.pdbx_strand_id
1 'polypeptide(L)'
;MSEFRPRRTHKKSRGECRQCKSRHVKCDELDPGSRANTVASSPALLHARDRHMFSLEHMSLLFNITSNPAGFIKCDEPSGAVISDIIECALKNQYVMDQLLALSALQSSLQHPENSANLRLLSIQLQGRALSLHNASAAGLSASGMLPRFMFSMLLAYSLLHDSLSSSQLGMSTFIEKLGDFLQLIQLGKVMATDYWSILQASEIRHIYVASGLDPKHSQSVSPEAEDDLKAVESMLTQASAEQASLSSCRNAVTALKIAHSLYQKHRQHKGLRTQAHAAFLVYTPLGFVDALREKQPEALVILAHYGILLSKCCDFWVVGDAGRRLIRLVESTLGPEWDRYMELPKQIALEQPNSS
;
A
#
# COMPACT_ATOMS: atom_id res chain seq x y z
N MET A 1 11.51 50.84 -56.95
CA MET A 1 12.89 51.15 -56.55
C MET A 1 13.03 50.75 -55.09
N SER A 2 13.92 49.79 -54.81
CA SER A 2 14.06 49.06 -53.54
C SER A 2 14.49 49.95 -52.38
N GLU A 3 13.74 49.96 -51.28
CA GLU A 3 14.06 50.66 -50.03
C GLU A 3 15.28 50.03 -49.31
N PHE A 4 16.32 50.84 -49.11
CA PHE A 4 17.47 50.48 -48.28
C PHE A 4 17.10 50.52 -46.79
N ARG A 5 17.07 49.34 -46.13
CA ARG A 5 17.04 49.25 -44.66
C ARG A 5 18.46 49.37 -44.10
N PRO A 6 18.75 50.29 -43.16
CA PRO A 6 20.07 50.39 -42.55
C PRO A 6 20.34 49.21 -41.59
N ARG A 7 21.58 48.72 -41.56
CA ARG A 7 22.02 47.65 -40.65
C ARG A 7 22.00 48.14 -39.21
N ARG A 8 21.34 47.38 -38.32
CA ARG A 8 21.34 47.63 -36.87
C ARG A 8 22.74 47.38 -36.30
N THR A 9 23.27 48.36 -35.56
CA THR A 9 24.50 48.23 -34.78
C THR A 9 24.27 47.36 -33.55
N HIS A 10 24.97 46.23 -33.45
CA HIS A 10 24.98 45.38 -32.26
C HIS A 10 26.17 45.71 -31.36
N LYS A 11 25.94 45.71 -30.04
CA LYS A 11 26.98 45.87 -29.01
C LYS A 11 27.80 44.56 -28.96
N LYS A 12 29.12 44.63 -29.15
CA LYS A 12 30.03 43.46 -29.06
C LYS A 12 29.85 42.76 -27.70
N SER A 13 29.53 41.47 -27.71
CA SER A 13 29.55 40.65 -26.51
C SER A 13 31.02 40.40 -26.11
N ARG A 14 31.37 40.78 -24.88
CA ARG A 14 32.68 40.50 -24.27
C ARG A 14 32.59 39.13 -23.60
N GLY A 15 32.67 38.06 -24.39
CA GLY A 15 32.64 36.68 -23.87
C GLY A 15 32.37 35.57 -24.90
N GLU A 16 32.53 35.81 -26.21
CA GLU A 16 32.14 34.83 -27.24
C GLU A 16 33.23 33.76 -27.46
N CYS A 17 32.84 32.48 -27.53
CA CYS A 17 33.75 31.40 -27.90
C CYS A 17 34.23 31.54 -29.36
N ARG A 18 35.38 30.94 -29.72
CA ARG A 18 35.99 31.06 -31.06
C ARG A 18 35.04 30.64 -32.19
N GLN A 19 34.16 29.68 -31.92
CA GLN A 19 33.24 29.12 -32.92
C GLN A 19 32.06 30.06 -33.21
N CYS A 20 31.48 30.70 -32.20
CA CYS A 20 30.44 31.70 -32.37
C CYS A 20 30.98 32.98 -33.02
N LYS A 21 32.22 33.37 -32.67
CA LYS A 21 32.93 34.50 -33.29
C LYS A 21 33.18 34.28 -34.78
N SER A 22 33.57 33.07 -35.20
CA SER A 22 33.75 32.69 -36.61
C SER A 22 32.43 32.77 -37.40
N ARG A 23 31.31 32.44 -36.75
CA ARG A 23 29.99 32.39 -37.37
C ARG A 23 29.20 33.70 -37.28
N HIS A 24 29.76 34.75 -36.67
CA HIS A 24 29.09 36.03 -36.42
C HIS A 24 27.70 35.90 -35.74
N VAL A 25 27.57 34.93 -34.82
CA VAL A 25 26.33 34.69 -34.04
C VAL A 25 26.60 34.84 -32.55
N LYS A 26 25.55 35.18 -31.78
CA LYS A 26 25.62 35.33 -30.33
C LYS A 26 25.90 33.97 -29.66
N CYS A 27 26.84 33.93 -28.73
CA CYS A 27 27.14 32.73 -27.93
C CYS A 27 26.18 32.66 -26.74
N ASP A 28 25.40 31.58 -26.62
CA ASP A 28 24.43 31.37 -25.54
C ASP A 28 25.00 30.52 -24.38
N GLU A 29 26.26 30.07 -24.49
CA GLU A 29 26.94 29.37 -23.40
C GLU A 29 27.44 30.35 -22.32
N LEU A 30 27.06 30.10 -21.06
CA LEU A 30 27.51 30.86 -19.90
C LEU A 30 28.96 30.53 -19.58
N ASP A 31 29.80 31.56 -19.47
CA ASP A 31 31.22 31.48 -19.11
C ASP A 31 31.40 30.73 -17.77
N PRO A 32 32.20 29.63 -17.70
CA PRO A 32 32.46 28.90 -16.46
C PRO A 32 33.19 29.72 -15.37
N GLY A 33 33.62 30.95 -15.69
CA GLY A 33 34.56 31.73 -14.88
C GLY A 33 34.00 32.90 -14.04
N SER A 34 32.69 33.14 -13.94
CA SER A 34 32.18 34.30 -13.15
C SER A 34 31.28 33.89 -11.98
N ARG A 35 31.91 33.64 -10.83
CA ARG A 35 31.27 33.74 -9.51
C ARG A 35 30.97 35.21 -9.23
N ALA A 36 29.74 35.66 -9.49
CA ALA A 36 29.20 36.87 -8.89
C ALA A 36 27.67 36.79 -8.77
N ASN A 37 27.21 36.55 -7.54
CA ASN A 37 25.90 36.88 -6.97
C ASN A 37 24.76 37.17 -7.96
N THR A 38 24.16 36.10 -8.46
CA THR A 38 22.75 36.11 -8.81
C THR A 38 22.15 34.85 -8.21
N VAL A 39 21.34 35.02 -7.15
CA VAL A 39 20.40 33.98 -6.69
C VAL A 39 19.29 33.91 -7.74
N ALA A 40 19.65 33.44 -8.93
CA ALA A 40 18.70 32.88 -9.86
C ALA A 40 18.57 31.42 -9.41
N SER A 41 17.53 31.17 -8.62
CA SER A 41 17.19 29.87 -8.08
C SER A 41 17.17 28.85 -9.22
N SER A 42 18.23 28.05 -9.34
CA SER A 42 18.26 26.95 -10.30
C SER A 42 17.02 26.07 -10.02
N PRO A 43 16.26 25.64 -11.05
CA PRO A 43 15.11 24.76 -10.85
C PRO A 43 15.45 23.53 -10.01
N ALA A 44 16.67 23.02 -10.13
CA ALA A 44 17.18 21.92 -9.31
C ALA A 44 17.30 22.26 -7.82
N LEU A 45 17.69 23.50 -7.46
CA LEU A 45 17.77 23.96 -6.06
C LEU A 45 16.40 24.28 -5.46
N LEU A 46 15.46 24.78 -6.28
CA LEU A 46 14.06 24.94 -5.85
C LEU A 46 13.39 23.56 -5.63
N HIS A 47 13.55 22.63 -6.57
CA HIS A 47 13.05 21.26 -6.44
C HIS A 47 13.72 20.47 -5.31
N ALA A 48 14.97 20.76 -4.96
CA ALA A 48 15.63 20.20 -3.79
C ALA A 48 15.09 20.80 -2.48
N ARG A 49 14.78 22.10 -2.47
CA ARG A 49 14.20 22.79 -1.31
C ARG A 49 12.76 22.34 -1.04
N ASP A 50 11.94 22.17 -2.09
CA ASP A 50 10.55 21.69 -1.97
C ASP A 50 10.46 20.25 -1.47
N ARG A 51 11.50 19.42 -1.67
CA ARG A 51 11.51 18.06 -1.15
C ARG A 51 11.38 18.03 0.36
N HIS A 52 11.94 18.97 1.10
CA HIS A 52 11.99 18.93 2.58
C HIS A 52 10.92 19.79 3.27
N MET A 53 10.00 20.40 2.53
CA MET A 53 9.02 21.32 3.12
C MET A 53 7.76 20.59 3.61
N PHE A 54 7.33 20.93 4.83
CA PHE A 54 6.04 20.56 5.39
C PHE A 54 5.16 21.79 5.62
N SER A 55 3.89 21.70 5.25
CA SER A 55 2.89 22.77 5.39
C SER A 55 2.09 22.63 6.68
N LEU A 56 1.24 23.62 6.99
CA LEU A 56 0.26 23.50 8.08
C LEU A 56 -0.76 22.37 7.83
N GLU A 57 -1.09 22.10 6.58
CA GLU A 57 -1.95 20.96 6.20
C GLU A 57 -1.30 19.63 6.60
N HIS A 58 0.02 19.48 6.38
CA HIS A 58 0.76 18.31 6.86
C HIS A 58 0.75 18.19 8.39
N MET A 59 0.84 19.31 9.11
CA MET A 59 0.77 19.29 10.58
C MET A 59 -0.63 18.87 11.07
N SER A 60 -1.69 19.29 10.38
CA SER A 60 -3.05 18.84 10.67
C SER A 60 -3.21 17.34 10.44
N LEU A 61 -2.65 16.79 9.35
CA LEU A 61 -2.66 15.35 9.08
C LEU A 61 -1.92 14.54 10.15
N LEU A 62 -0.78 15.05 10.63
CA LEU A 62 -0.02 14.42 11.72
C LEU A 62 -0.80 14.48 13.04
N PHE A 63 -1.44 15.61 13.34
CA PHE A 63 -2.28 15.79 14.51
C PHE A 63 -3.49 14.83 14.52
N ASN A 64 -4.12 14.59 13.36
CA ASN A 64 -5.22 13.64 13.25
C ASN A 64 -4.78 12.22 13.62
N ILE A 65 -3.58 11.81 13.20
CA ILE A 65 -3.00 10.50 13.55
C ILE A 65 -2.80 10.38 15.06
N THR A 66 -2.20 11.39 15.69
CA THR A 66 -1.91 11.35 17.14
C THR A 66 -3.16 11.48 18.01
N SER A 67 -4.21 12.16 17.51
CA SER A 67 -5.48 12.34 18.21
C SER A 67 -6.37 11.10 18.16
N ASN A 68 -6.21 10.23 17.16
CA ASN A 68 -6.96 8.99 17.03
C ASN A 68 -6.09 7.82 16.51
N PRO A 69 -5.09 7.36 17.29
CA PRO A 69 -4.16 6.32 16.85
C PRO A 69 -4.86 4.98 16.59
N ALA A 70 -5.89 4.66 17.40
CA ALA A 70 -6.70 3.46 17.24
C ALA A 70 -7.52 3.48 15.95
N GLY A 71 -7.99 4.65 15.48
CA GLY A 71 -8.70 4.78 14.21
C GLY A 71 -7.80 4.66 12.97
N PHE A 72 -6.51 4.99 13.10
CA PHE A 72 -5.56 4.98 11.98
C PHE A 72 -5.09 3.56 11.62
N ILE A 73 -4.50 2.84 12.58
CA ILE A 73 -3.97 1.48 12.35
C ILE A 73 -4.97 0.39 12.80
N LYS A 74 -6.01 0.70 13.59
CA LYS A 74 -6.92 -0.31 14.17
C LYS A 74 -6.15 -1.46 14.83
N CYS A 75 -5.25 -1.10 15.75
CA CYS A 75 -4.60 -2.04 16.66
C CYS A 75 -5.21 -1.89 18.06
N ASP A 76 -5.29 -2.97 18.83
CA ASP A 76 -5.62 -2.86 20.25
C ASP A 76 -4.46 -2.24 21.03
N GLU A 77 -4.72 -1.83 22.27
CA GLU A 77 -3.72 -1.14 23.07
C GLU A 77 -2.42 -1.93 23.25
N PRO A 78 -1.26 -1.23 23.20
CA PRO A 78 -1.12 0.22 23.15
C PRO A 78 -0.94 0.77 21.72
N SER A 79 -2.03 1.05 20.99
CA SER A 79 -2.01 1.66 19.66
C SER A 79 -1.33 3.04 19.67
N GLY A 80 -1.43 3.79 20.77
CA GLY A 80 -0.70 5.04 20.97
C GLY A 80 0.82 4.87 20.99
N ALA A 81 1.35 3.80 21.59
CA ALA A 81 2.79 3.51 21.60
C ALA A 81 3.28 3.19 20.19
N VAL A 82 2.57 2.33 19.45
CA VAL A 82 2.89 1.99 18.06
C VAL A 82 2.97 3.24 17.18
N ILE A 83 2.01 4.15 17.31
CA ILE A 83 2.00 5.41 16.55
C ILE A 83 3.15 6.32 16.97
N SER A 84 3.44 6.42 18.28
CA SER A 84 4.58 7.19 18.78
C SER A 84 5.91 6.71 18.18
N ASP A 85 6.11 5.39 18.12
CA ASP A 85 7.33 4.77 17.59
C ASP A 85 7.48 5.02 16.08
N ILE A 86 6.38 4.93 15.33
CA ILE A 86 6.35 5.26 13.91
C ILE A 86 6.70 6.74 13.70
N ILE A 87 6.15 7.65 14.52
CA ILE A 87 6.44 9.09 14.43
C ILE A 87 7.89 9.37 14.77
N GLU A 88 8.46 8.75 15.81
CA GLU A 88 9.86 8.93 16.16
C GLU A 88 10.79 8.49 15.01
N CYS A 89 10.48 7.37 14.37
CA CYS A 89 11.19 6.94 13.17
C CYS A 89 11.01 7.92 12.01
N ALA A 90 9.79 8.41 11.79
CA ALA A 90 9.45 9.36 10.74
C ALA A 90 10.18 10.70 10.88
N LEU A 91 10.36 11.18 12.11
CA LEU A 91 11.11 12.40 12.40
C LEU A 91 12.59 12.29 12.01
N LYS A 92 13.14 11.07 12.00
CA LYS A 92 14.53 10.77 11.59
C LYS A 92 14.64 10.40 10.11
N ASN A 93 13.53 10.03 9.46
CA ASN A 93 13.50 9.47 8.11
C ASN A 93 12.37 10.07 7.28
N GLN A 94 12.70 11.01 6.41
CA GLN A 94 11.67 11.77 5.69
C GLN A 94 10.74 10.89 4.84
N TYR A 95 11.24 9.87 4.14
CA TYR A 95 10.36 9.02 3.33
C TYR A 95 9.32 8.27 4.18
N VAL A 96 9.61 8.00 5.45
CA VAL A 96 8.65 7.43 6.40
C VAL A 96 7.62 8.49 6.79
N MET A 97 8.04 9.73 7.08
CA MET A 97 7.12 10.85 7.35
C MET A 97 6.20 11.14 6.17
N ASP A 98 6.74 11.20 4.96
CA ASP A 98 5.97 11.45 3.75
C ASP A 98 4.92 10.35 3.52
N GLN A 99 5.28 9.08 3.71
CA GLN A 99 4.34 7.98 3.57
C GLN A 99 3.29 7.94 4.70
N LEU A 100 3.67 8.31 5.93
CA LEU A 100 2.75 8.41 7.07
C LEU A 100 1.68 9.49 6.80
N LEU A 101 2.12 10.66 6.34
CA LEU A 101 1.23 11.76 5.97
C LEU A 101 0.39 11.45 4.74
N ALA A 102 0.96 10.75 3.74
CA ALA A 102 0.21 10.29 2.58
C ALA A 102 -0.97 9.39 3.00
N LEU A 103 -0.70 8.41 3.87
CA LEU A 103 -1.73 7.52 4.39
C LEU A 103 -2.80 8.26 5.20
N SER A 104 -2.39 9.26 6.01
CA SER A 104 -3.33 10.14 6.74
C SER A 104 -4.19 10.98 5.81
N ALA A 105 -3.61 11.53 4.73
CA ALA A 105 -4.36 12.27 3.71
C ALA A 105 -5.37 11.36 3.00
N LEU A 106 -4.97 10.14 2.65
CA LEU A 106 -5.86 9.14 2.07
C LEU A 106 -7.04 8.82 3.00
N GLN A 107 -6.78 8.51 4.27
CA GLN A 107 -7.85 8.25 5.23
C GLN A 107 -8.77 9.46 5.39
N SER A 108 -8.21 10.66 5.54
CA SER A 108 -8.96 11.90 5.69
C SER A 108 -9.85 12.17 4.47
N SER A 109 -9.40 11.81 3.25
CA SER A 109 -10.20 11.96 2.03
C SER A 109 -11.49 11.12 2.01
N LEU A 110 -11.56 10.07 2.83
CA LEU A 110 -12.75 9.23 3.01
C LEU A 110 -13.73 9.81 4.03
N GLN A 111 -13.22 10.62 4.96
CA GLN A 111 -14.00 11.25 6.03
C GLN A 111 -14.52 12.64 5.66
N HIS A 112 -13.85 13.30 4.71
CA HIS A 112 -14.13 14.67 4.27
C HIS A 112 -14.46 14.72 2.77
N PRO A 113 -15.68 14.32 2.35
CA PRO A 113 -16.08 14.32 0.94
C PRO A 113 -15.89 15.66 0.24
N GLU A 114 -16.07 16.77 0.96
CA GLU A 114 -15.92 18.14 0.49
C GLU A 114 -14.51 18.48 -0.02
N ASN A 115 -13.48 17.85 0.56
CA ASN A 115 -12.08 18.09 0.21
C ASN A 115 -11.37 16.82 -0.30
N SER A 116 -12.13 15.78 -0.61
CA SER A 116 -11.62 14.44 -0.93
C SER A 116 -10.63 14.46 -2.11
N ALA A 117 -10.93 15.23 -3.17
CA ALA A 117 -10.06 15.33 -4.34
C ALA A 117 -8.67 15.92 -4.03
N ASN A 118 -8.61 17.01 -3.24
CA ASN A 118 -7.34 17.63 -2.86
C ASN A 118 -6.53 16.72 -1.92
N LEU A 119 -7.20 16.10 -0.94
CA LEU A 119 -6.56 15.17 -0.01
C LEU A 119 -5.99 13.93 -0.74
N ARG A 120 -6.70 13.40 -1.74
CA ARG A 120 -6.18 12.33 -2.60
C ARG A 120 -4.98 12.75 -3.42
N LEU A 121 -5.02 13.95 -4.01
CA LEU A 121 -3.88 14.50 -4.74
C LEU A 121 -2.66 14.66 -3.81
N LEU A 122 -2.87 15.19 -2.61
CA LEU A 122 -1.83 15.35 -1.60
C LEU A 122 -1.23 14.00 -1.19
N SER A 123 -2.09 12.99 -0.95
CA SER A 123 -1.65 11.62 -0.69
C SER A 123 -0.72 11.09 -1.79
N ILE A 124 -1.12 11.22 -3.06
CA ILE A 124 -0.34 10.75 -4.20
C ILE A 124 1.00 11.50 -4.30
N GLN A 125 1.01 12.82 -4.12
CA GLN A 125 2.22 13.63 -4.15
C GLN A 125 3.22 13.23 -3.05
N LEU A 126 2.74 13.09 -1.81
CA LEU A 126 3.55 12.68 -0.67
C LEU A 126 4.09 11.26 -0.85
N GLN A 127 3.26 10.31 -1.28
CA GLN A 127 3.69 8.94 -1.56
C GLN A 127 4.73 8.88 -2.70
N GLY A 128 4.54 9.65 -3.77
CA GLY A 128 5.52 9.75 -4.87
C GLY A 128 6.87 10.29 -4.39
N ARG A 129 6.86 11.33 -3.53
CA ARG A 129 8.07 11.85 -2.88
C ARG A 129 8.73 10.82 -1.97
N ALA A 130 7.93 10.10 -1.17
CA ALA A 130 8.38 9.05 -0.27
C ALA A 130 9.09 7.92 -1.03
N LEU A 131 8.49 7.42 -2.11
CA LEU A 131 9.08 6.38 -2.97
C LEU A 131 10.41 6.84 -3.59
N SER A 132 10.46 8.09 -4.10
CA SER A 132 11.69 8.64 -4.67
C SER A 132 12.83 8.69 -3.65
N LEU A 133 12.55 9.16 -2.43
CA LEU A 133 13.53 9.24 -1.34
C LEU A 133 13.93 7.86 -0.81
N HIS A 134 12.98 6.94 -0.67
CA HIS A 134 13.23 5.56 -0.27
C HIS A 134 14.19 4.88 -1.25
N ASN A 135 13.91 4.95 -2.55
CA ASN A 135 14.73 4.36 -3.60
C ASN A 135 16.15 4.97 -3.63
N ALA A 136 16.28 6.29 -3.42
CA ALA A 136 17.59 6.94 -3.31
C ALA A 136 18.38 6.47 -2.08
N SER A 137 17.69 6.15 -0.98
CA SER A 137 18.32 5.65 0.27
C SER A 137 18.71 4.17 0.21
N ALA A 138 18.24 3.40 -0.78
CA ALA A 138 18.46 1.95 -0.88
C ALA A 138 19.93 1.58 -1.17
N ALA A 139 20.75 2.52 -1.64
CA ALA A 139 22.15 2.28 -2.02
C ALA A 139 23.12 2.04 -0.84
N GLY A 140 22.68 2.17 0.41
CA GLY A 140 23.46 1.89 1.61
C GLY A 140 22.73 0.92 2.56
N LEU A 141 23.04 -0.37 2.45
CA LEU A 141 22.49 -1.41 3.33
C LEU A 141 23.32 -1.51 4.61
N SER A 142 22.79 -0.96 5.69
CA SER A 142 23.26 -1.18 7.07
C SER A 142 22.09 -1.64 7.94
N ALA A 143 22.37 -2.37 9.01
CA ALA A 143 21.35 -2.88 9.94
C ALA A 143 20.49 -1.76 10.55
N SER A 144 21.07 -0.57 10.77
CA SER A 144 20.36 0.61 11.28
C SER A 144 19.37 1.22 10.27
N GLY A 145 19.59 1.01 8.97
CA GLY A 145 18.69 1.47 7.91
C GLY A 145 17.49 0.56 7.66
N MET A 146 17.35 -0.54 8.38
CA MET A 146 16.30 -1.52 8.11
C MET A 146 14.94 -1.16 8.69
N LEU A 147 14.91 -0.81 9.97
CA LEU A 147 13.67 -0.52 10.69
C LEU A 147 12.85 0.58 9.97
N PRO A 148 13.45 1.69 9.51
CA PRO A 148 12.72 2.70 8.74
C PRO A 148 12.17 2.18 7.39
N ARG A 149 12.90 1.30 6.69
CA ARG A 149 12.44 0.69 5.42
C ARG A 149 11.27 -0.26 5.65
N PHE A 150 11.32 -1.02 6.74
CA PHE A 150 10.22 -1.89 7.14
C PHE A 150 8.97 -1.07 7.48
N MET A 151 9.09 -0.02 8.30
CA MET A 151 7.97 0.87 8.62
C MET A 151 7.37 1.54 7.38
N PHE A 152 8.22 2.03 6.47
CA PHE A 152 7.77 2.57 5.19
C PHE A 152 6.97 1.53 4.39
N SER A 153 7.48 0.31 4.26
CA SER A 153 6.82 -0.77 3.52
C SER A 153 5.47 -1.13 4.15
N MET A 154 5.37 -1.15 5.47
CA MET A 154 4.12 -1.39 6.20
C MET A 154 3.09 -0.28 5.96
N LEU A 155 3.49 1.00 6.02
CA LEU A 155 2.59 2.13 5.75
C LEU A 155 2.15 2.17 4.28
N LEU A 156 3.07 1.84 3.36
CA LEU A 156 2.77 1.71 1.93
C LEU A 156 1.78 0.57 1.67
N ALA A 157 1.93 -0.56 2.39
CA ALA A 157 1.02 -1.70 2.28
C ALA A 157 -0.43 -1.31 2.58
N TYR A 158 -0.69 -0.49 3.61
CA TYR A 158 -2.06 -0.01 3.87
C TYR A 158 -2.64 0.83 2.72
N SER A 159 -1.82 1.65 2.06
CA SER A 159 -2.25 2.44 0.90
C SER A 159 -2.60 1.54 -0.27
N LEU A 160 -1.69 0.60 -0.60
CA LEU A 160 -1.90 -0.36 -1.70
C LEU A 160 -3.06 -1.31 -1.43
N LEU A 161 -3.29 -1.69 -0.17
CA LEU A 161 -4.44 -2.52 0.19
C LEU A 161 -5.75 -1.76 -0.04
N HIS A 162 -5.83 -0.49 0.38
CA HIS A 162 -7.00 0.35 0.12
C HIS A 162 -7.27 0.49 -1.38
N ASP A 163 -6.24 0.76 -2.17
CA ASP A 163 -6.35 0.89 -3.63
C ASP A 163 -6.81 -0.42 -4.27
N SER A 164 -6.22 -1.56 -3.86
CA SER A 164 -6.59 -2.90 -4.33
C SER A 164 -8.06 -3.18 -4.03
N LEU A 165 -8.48 -3.05 -2.78
CA LEU A 165 -9.85 -3.31 -2.36
C LEU A 165 -10.87 -2.37 -3.02
N SER A 166 -10.50 -1.10 -3.22
CA SER A 166 -11.36 -0.10 -3.90
C SER A 166 -11.48 -0.36 -5.40
N SER A 167 -10.42 -0.87 -6.04
CA SER A 167 -10.40 -1.18 -7.47
C SER A 167 -11.35 -2.29 -7.89
N SER A 168 -11.92 -3.06 -6.94
CA SER A 168 -13.02 -4.00 -7.21
C SER A 168 -14.22 -3.35 -7.91
N GLN A 169 -14.42 -2.04 -7.74
CA GLN A 169 -15.46 -1.27 -8.44
C GLN A 169 -15.16 -1.07 -9.94
N LEU A 170 -13.88 -1.16 -10.33
CA LEU A 170 -13.41 -0.99 -11.70
C LEU A 170 -13.45 -2.31 -12.48
N GLY A 171 -13.60 -3.44 -11.79
CA GLY A 171 -13.72 -4.78 -12.36
C GLY A 171 -12.64 -5.75 -11.90
N MET A 172 -12.83 -7.03 -12.24
CA MET A 172 -12.00 -8.14 -11.76
C MET A 172 -10.53 -8.03 -12.20
N SER A 173 -10.25 -7.63 -13.44
CA SER A 173 -8.87 -7.55 -13.95
C SER A 173 -8.02 -6.53 -13.17
N THR A 174 -8.54 -5.31 -13.00
CA THR A 174 -7.84 -4.25 -12.27
C THR A 174 -7.65 -4.62 -10.80
N PHE A 175 -8.66 -5.26 -10.20
CA PHE A 175 -8.53 -5.80 -8.84
C PHE A 175 -7.39 -6.80 -8.70
N ILE A 176 -7.31 -7.78 -9.60
CA ILE A 176 -6.28 -8.83 -9.56
C ILE A 176 -4.88 -8.24 -9.76
N GLU A 177 -4.72 -7.28 -10.68
CA GLU A 177 -3.45 -6.58 -10.90
C GLU A 177 -2.98 -5.88 -9.63
N LYS A 178 -3.85 -5.07 -9.02
CA LYS A 178 -3.52 -4.32 -7.79
C LYS A 178 -3.28 -5.25 -6.59
N LEU A 179 -4.07 -6.31 -6.46
CA LEU A 179 -3.84 -7.34 -5.45
C LEU A 179 -2.49 -8.01 -5.65
N GLY A 180 -2.09 -8.28 -6.89
CA GLY A 180 -0.78 -8.81 -7.24
C GLY A 180 0.37 -7.90 -6.82
N ASP A 181 0.27 -6.59 -7.09
CA ASP A 181 1.27 -5.59 -6.68
C ASP A 181 1.38 -5.53 -5.15
N PHE A 182 0.25 -5.52 -4.46
CA PHE A 182 0.19 -5.53 -3.00
C PHE A 182 0.82 -6.80 -2.41
N LEU A 183 0.47 -7.99 -2.93
CA LEU A 183 1.03 -9.25 -2.42
C LEU A 183 2.54 -9.34 -2.66
N GLN A 184 3.06 -8.83 -3.77
CA GLN A 184 4.51 -8.74 -3.99
C GLN A 184 5.20 -7.92 -2.91
N LEU A 185 4.65 -6.75 -2.54
CA LEU A 185 5.19 -5.93 -1.45
C LEU A 185 5.19 -6.69 -0.12
N ILE A 186 4.10 -7.39 0.20
CA ILE A 186 4.00 -8.18 1.44
C ILE A 186 5.02 -9.32 1.45
N GLN A 187 5.23 -10.03 0.34
CA GLN A 187 6.25 -11.09 0.28
C GLN A 187 7.67 -10.53 0.48
N LEU A 188 8.00 -9.39 -0.13
CA LEU A 188 9.27 -8.69 0.15
C LEU A 188 9.40 -8.34 1.64
N GLY A 189 8.33 -7.80 2.23
CA GLY A 189 8.24 -7.50 3.66
C GLY A 189 8.49 -8.71 4.55
N LYS A 190 7.93 -9.88 4.20
CA LYS A 190 8.13 -11.14 4.94
C LYS A 190 9.55 -11.66 4.90
N VAL A 191 10.22 -11.58 3.74
CA VAL A 191 11.64 -11.95 3.62
C VAL A 191 12.48 -11.06 4.54
N MET A 192 12.28 -9.73 4.46
CA MET A 192 12.95 -8.79 5.37
C MET A 192 12.63 -9.09 6.85
N ALA A 193 11.38 -9.41 7.17
CA ALA A 193 10.98 -9.72 8.53
C ALA A 193 11.63 -11.01 9.06
N THR A 194 11.80 -12.00 8.20
CA THR A 194 12.41 -13.29 8.56
C THR A 194 13.91 -13.16 8.79
N ASP A 195 14.61 -12.50 7.86
CA ASP A 195 16.07 -12.35 7.89
C ASP A 195 16.53 -11.50 9.09
N TYR A 196 15.68 -10.60 9.57
CA TYR A 196 16.02 -9.64 10.63
C TYR A 196 15.09 -9.71 11.83
N TRP A 197 14.44 -10.87 12.01
CA TRP A 197 13.46 -11.09 13.06
C TRP A 197 13.96 -10.74 14.46
N SER A 198 15.21 -11.06 14.79
CA SER A 198 15.79 -10.75 16.11
C SER A 198 15.89 -9.24 16.37
N ILE A 199 16.19 -8.45 15.34
CA ILE A 199 16.24 -6.99 15.43
C ILE A 199 14.82 -6.44 15.60
N LEU A 200 13.86 -6.96 14.82
CA LEU A 200 12.46 -6.51 14.87
C LEU A 200 11.81 -6.83 16.22
N GLN A 201 12.09 -7.99 16.79
CA GLN A 201 11.63 -8.37 18.14
C GLN A 201 12.20 -7.48 19.25
N ALA A 202 13.45 -7.01 19.09
CA ALA A 202 14.10 -6.13 20.04
C ALA A 202 13.74 -4.64 19.83
N SER A 203 13.13 -4.30 18.70
CA SER A 203 12.77 -2.93 18.33
C SER A 203 11.43 -2.49 18.93
N GLU A 204 11.14 -1.21 18.75
CA GLU A 204 9.95 -0.53 19.20
C GLU A 204 8.68 -1.11 18.55
N ILE A 205 8.77 -1.60 17.30
CA ILE A 205 7.63 -2.18 16.56
C ILE A 205 7.26 -3.60 16.98
N ARG A 206 7.90 -4.19 17.99
CA ARG A 206 7.55 -5.53 18.52
C ARG A 206 6.06 -5.65 18.85
N HIS A 207 5.44 -4.56 19.28
CA HIS A 207 4.02 -4.52 19.66
C HIS A 207 3.09 -4.83 18.47
N ILE A 208 3.49 -4.46 17.25
CA ILE A 208 2.74 -4.76 16.02
C ILE A 208 2.69 -6.27 15.77
N TYR A 209 3.82 -6.96 15.94
CA TYR A 209 3.93 -8.39 15.70
C TYR A 209 3.31 -9.24 16.81
N VAL A 210 3.59 -8.90 18.07
CA VAL A 210 3.06 -9.63 19.23
C VAL A 210 1.55 -9.54 19.27
N ALA A 211 0.98 -8.36 19.02
CA ALA A 211 -0.45 -8.15 19.10
C ALA A 211 -1.18 -8.84 17.93
N SER A 212 -0.66 -8.76 16.70
CA SER A 212 -1.28 -9.36 15.51
C SER A 212 -1.22 -10.89 15.48
N GLY A 213 -0.35 -11.51 16.28
CA GLY A 213 -0.12 -12.96 16.26
C GLY A 213 0.53 -13.46 14.96
N LEU A 214 0.84 -12.56 14.02
CA LEU A 214 1.56 -12.81 12.77
C LEU A 214 3.04 -13.02 13.07
N ASP A 215 3.34 -14.12 13.76
CA ASP A 215 4.69 -14.56 13.97
C ASP A 215 5.19 -15.25 12.68
N PRO A 216 6.25 -14.73 12.02
CA PRO A 216 6.81 -15.35 10.83
C PRO A 216 7.48 -16.71 11.10
N LYS A 217 7.74 -17.07 12.37
CA LYS A 217 8.39 -18.31 12.79
C LYS A 217 7.44 -19.34 13.42
N HIS A 218 6.26 -18.95 13.87
CA HIS A 218 5.29 -19.89 14.45
C HIS A 218 4.20 -20.28 13.45
N SER A 219 3.96 -21.58 13.31
CA SER A 219 2.77 -22.10 12.64
C SER A 219 1.54 -21.69 13.45
N GLN A 220 0.66 -20.88 12.83
CA GLN A 220 -0.62 -20.57 13.45
C GLN A 220 -1.50 -21.82 13.43
N SER A 221 -2.05 -22.18 14.58
CA SER A 221 -3.00 -23.28 14.69
C SER A 221 -4.36 -22.87 14.12
N VAL A 222 -4.94 -23.75 13.32
CA VAL A 222 -6.30 -23.59 12.81
C VAL A 222 -7.30 -24.00 13.90
N SER A 223 -8.30 -23.17 14.17
CA SER A 223 -9.39 -23.51 15.10
C SER A 223 -10.37 -24.50 14.45
N PRO A 224 -10.97 -25.44 15.22
CA PRO A 224 -11.94 -26.41 14.69
C PRO A 224 -13.14 -25.78 13.96
N GLU A 225 -13.60 -24.61 14.38
CA GLU A 225 -14.74 -23.90 13.76
C GLU A 225 -14.36 -23.33 12.39
N ALA A 226 -13.18 -22.72 12.27
CA ALA A 226 -12.65 -22.25 10.99
C ALA A 226 -12.38 -23.39 10.02
N GLU A 227 -12.11 -24.58 10.54
CA GLU A 227 -11.97 -25.79 9.75
C GLU A 227 -13.33 -26.20 9.15
N ASP A 228 -14.41 -26.15 9.93
CA ASP A 228 -15.76 -26.52 9.48
C ASP A 228 -16.32 -25.58 8.40
N ASP A 229 -16.20 -24.26 8.59
CA ASP A 229 -16.73 -23.23 7.66
C ASP A 229 -16.17 -23.35 6.23
N LEU A 230 -14.97 -23.91 6.05
CA LEU A 230 -14.28 -24.03 4.77
C LEU A 230 -14.17 -25.48 4.25
N LYS A 231 -14.77 -26.47 4.92
CA LYS A 231 -14.74 -27.88 4.48
C LYS A 231 -15.28 -28.06 3.07
N ALA A 232 -16.34 -27.35 2.70
CA ALA A 232 -16.92 -27.44 1.36
C ALA A 232 -15.93 -26.94 0.28
N VAL A 233 -15.22 -25.85 0.56
CA VAL A 233 -14.21 -25.26 -0.33
C VAL A 233 -12.97 -26.15 -0.43
N GLU A 234 -12.57 -26.83 0.64
CA GLU A 234 -11.51 -27.85 0.56
C GLU A 234 -11.93 -29.07 -0.25
N SER A 235 -13.15 -29.55 -0.03
CA SER A 235 -13.67 -30.71 -0.76
C SER A 235 -13.69 -30.44 -2.27
N MET A 236 -14.07 -29.23 -2.68
CA MET A 236 -13.99 -28.75 -4.06
C MET A 236 -12.56 -28.94 -4.64
N LEU A 237 -11.52 -28.53 -3.91
CA LEU A 237 -10.12 -28.67 -4.36
C LEU A 237 -9.58 -30.11 -4.36
N THR A 238 -10.20 -31.01 -3.60
CA THR A 238 -9.87 -32.45 -3.63
C THR A 238 -10.52 -33.19 -4.79
N GLN A 239 -11.67 -32.69 -5.27
CA GLN A 239 -12.40 -33.27 -6.40
C GLN A 239 -11.87 -32.77 -7.75
N ALA A 240 -11.22 -31.61 -7.78
CA ALA A 240 -10.53 -31.09 -8.96
C ALA A 240 -9.30 -31.96 -9.32
N SER A 241 -9.09 -32.22 -10.62
CA SER A 241 -7.99 -33.06 -11.12
C SER A 241 -6.63 -32.55 -10.65
N ALA A 242 -5.89 -33.40 -9.94
CA ALA A 242 -4.75 -33.03 -9.08
C ALA A 242 -3.47 -32.53 -9.79
N GLU A 243 -3.44 -32.45 -11.12
CA GLU A 243 -2.20 -32.28 -11.89
C GLU A 243 -1.79 -30.82 -12.19
N GLN A 244 -2.54 -29.83 -11.72
CA GLN A 244 -2.23 -28.42 -12.02
C GLN A 244 -1.53 -27.70 -10.85
N ALA A 245 -0.42 -27.04 -11.15
CA ALA A 245 0.31 -26.19 -10.20
C ALA A 245 -0.53 -25.03 -9.62
N SER A 246 -1.58 -24.61 -10.33
CA SER A 246 -2.58 -23.64 -9.85
C SER A 246 -3.36 -24.17 -8.64
N LEU A 247 -3.66 -25.47 -8.56
CA LEU A 247 -4.42 -26.07 -7.46
C LEU A 247 -3.63 -26.12 -6.15
N SER A 248 -2.30 -26.27 -6.21
CA SER A 248 -1.47 -26.23 -5.00
C SER A 248 -1.47 -24.83 -4.38
N SER A 249 -1.46 -23.79 -5.22
CA SER A 249 -1.58 -22.40 -4.77
C SER A 249 -2.97 -22.11 -4.17
N CYS A 250 -4.04 -22.66 -4.76
CA CYS A 250 -5.39 -22.58 -4.18
C CYS A 250 -5.50 -23.28 -2.82
N ARG A 251 -4.91 -24.48 -2.66
CA ARG A 251 -4.89 -25.19 -1.38
C ARG A 251 -4.18 -24.36 -0.29
N ASN A 252 -3.04 -23.76 -0.63
CA ASN A 252 -2.33 -22.87 0.29
C ASN A 252 -3.13 -21.62 0.65
N ALA A 253 -3.88 -21.05 -0.31
CA ALA A 253 -4.79 -19.93 -0.06
C ALA A 253 -5.95 -20.31 0.88
N VAL A 254 -6.50 -21.52 0.76
CA VAL A 254 -7.50 -22.03 1.71
C VAL A 254 -6.92 -22.17 3.12
N THR A 255 -5.72 -22.72 3.25
CA THR A 255 -5.01 -22.76 4.54
C THR A 255 -4.79 -21.37 5.13
N ALA A 256 -4.36 -20.41 4.31
CA ALA A 256 -4.21 -19.01 4.73
C ALA A 256 -5.54 -18.40 5.21
N LEU A 257 -6.65 -18.75 4.55
CA LEU A 257 -7.99 -18.29 4.92
C LEU A 257 -8.49 -18.91 6.23
N LYS A 258 -8.20 -20.21 6.47
CA LYS A 258 -8.46 -20.88 7.75
C LYS A 258 -7.71 -20.23 8.90
N ILE A 259 -6.44 -19.91 8.69
CA ILE A 259 -5.61 -19.19 9.66
C ILE A 259 -6.24 -17.82 9.97
N ALA A 260 -6.62 -17.07 8.94
CA ALA A 260 -7.25 -15.76 9.09
C ALA A 260 -8.59 -15.82 9.86
N HIS A 261 -9.43 -16.83 9.59
CA HIS A 261 -10.66 -17.07 10.35
C HIS A 261 -10.37 -17.41 11.82
N SER A 262 -9.36 -18.24 12.08
CA SER A 262 -8.96 -18.63 13.43
C SER A 262 -8.52 -17.42 14.25
N LEU A 263 -7.71 -16.53 13.67
CA LEU A 263 -7.33 -15.25 14.29
C LEU A 263 -8.54 -14.36 14.55
N TYR A 264 -9.45 -14.23 13.58
CA TYR A 264 -10.65 -13.42 13.74
C TYR A 264 -11.50 -13.92 14.93
N GLN A 265 -11.69 -15.24 15.06
CA GLN A 265 -12.44 -15.82 16.17
C GLN A 265 -11.73 -15.64 17.51
N LYS A 266 -10.42 -15.93 17.56
CA LYS A 266 -9.58 -15.75 18.76
C LYS A 266 -9.67 -14.31 19.28
N HIS A 267 -9.70 -13.32 18.39
CA HIS A 267 -9.71 -11.92 18.73
C HIS A 267 -11.10 -11.28 18.61
N ARG A 268 -12.20 -12.05 18.58
CA ARG A 268 -13.54 -11.52 18.28
C ARG A 268 -14.01 -10.39 19.22
N GLN A 269 -13.55 -10.38 20.47
CA GLN A 269 -13.88 -9.34 21.47
C GLN A 269 -12.94 -8.11 21.41
N HIS A 270 -11.86 -8.23 20.67
CA HIS A 270 -10.75 -7.29 20.57
C HIS A 270 -10.90 -6.48 19.27
N LYS A 271 -11.54 -5.31 19.35
CA LYS A 271 -11.99 -4.56 18.16
C LYS A 271 -10.85 -4.26 17.18
N GLY A 272 -9.65 -3.91 17.66
CA GLY A 272 -8.50 -3.66 16.80
C GLY A 272 -7.98 -4.96 16.16
N LEU A 273 -7.53 -5.92 16.97
CA LEU A 273 -6.91 -7.15 16.48
C LEU A 273 -7.82 -8.00 15.60
N ARG A 274 -9.13 -8.03 15.90
CA ARG A 274 -10.11 -8.70 15.04
C ARG A 274 -10.09 -8.16 13.62
N THR A 275 -10.03 -6.83 13.47
CA THR A 275 -10.03 -6.20 12.14
C THR A 275 -8.76 -6.49 11.36
N GLN A 276 -7.65 -6.78 12.04
CA GLN A 276 -6.38 -7.15 11.41
C GLN A 276 -6.32 -8.61 10.94
N ALA A 277 -7.25 -9.47 11.36
CA ALA A 277 -7.23 -10.89 11.00
C ALA A 277 -7.26 -11.14 9.48
N HIS A 278 -7.91 -10.27 8.71
CA HIS A 278 -7.93 -10.32 7.24
C HIS A 278 -6.52 -10.23 6.60
N ALA A 279 -5.56 -9.60 7.27
CA ALA A 279 -4.19 -9.47 6.79
C ALA A 279 -3.46 -10.81 6.77
N ALA A 280 -3.83 -11.76 7.64
CA ALA A 280 -3.21 -13.08 7.67
C ALA A 280 -3.41 -13.84 6.35
N PHE A 281 -4.60 -13.75 5.75
CA PHE A 281 -4.85 -14.34 4.43
C PHE A 281 -3.84 -13.79 3.42
N LEU A 282 -3.68 -12.47 3.37
CA LEU A 282 -2.79 -11.79 2.43
C LEU A 282 -1.30 -12.09 2.68
N VAL A 283 -0.90 -12.21 3.95
CA VAL A 283 0.47 -12.55 4.35
C VAL A 283 0.82 -13.99 3.95
N TYR A 284 -0.08 -14.94 4.16
CA TYR A 284 0.20 -16.36 3.93
C TYR A 284 -0.18 -16.87 2.53
N THR A 285 -0.95 -16.11 1.76
CA THR A 285 -1.31 -16.48 0.38
C THR A 285 -0.10 -16.41 -0.56
N PRO A 286 0.19 -17.47 -1.34
CA PRO A 286 1.28 -17.47 -2.29
C PRO A 286 0.97 -16.63 -3.54
N LEU A 287 2.00 -16.10 -4.19
CA LEU A 287 1.83 -15.32 -5.43
C LEU A 287 1.17 -16.12 -6.57
N GLY A 288 1.40 -17.43 -6.65
CA GLY A 288 0.75 -18.29 -7.64
C GLY A 288 -0.78 -18.35 -7.54
N PHE A 289 -1.36 -17.93 -6.41
CA PHE A 289 -2.81 -17.74 -6.29
C PHE A 289 -3.31 -16.58 -7.17
N VAL A 290 -2.50 -15.53 -7.33
CA VAL A 290 -2.82 -14.41 -8.24
C VAL A 290 -2.85 -14.88 -9.69
N ASP A 291 -1.96 -15.78 -10.07
CA ASP A 291 -1.95 -16.34 -11.42
C ASP A 291 -3.22 -17.19 -11.67
N ALA A 292 -3.63 -18.00 -10.70
CA ALA A 292 -4.91 -18.72 -10.78
C ALA A 292 -6.12 -17.75 -10.90
N LEU A 293 -6.10 -16.60 -10.22
CA LEU A 293 -7.11 -15.56 -10.39
C LEU A 293 -7.06 -14.91 -11.78
N ARG A 294 -5.87 -14.61 -12.31
CA ARG A 294 -5.69 -14.03 -13.66
C ARG A 294 -6.23 -14.96 -14.74
N GLU A 295 -6.01 -16.26 -14.57
CA GLU A 295 -6.56 -17.32 -15.42
C GLU A 295 -8.06 -17.54 -15.22
N LYS A 296 -8.68 -16.84 -14.26
CA LYS A 296 -10.10 -16.97 -13.88
C LYS A 296 -10.48 -18.40 -13.49
N GLN A 297 -9.55 -19.11 -12.84
CA GLN A 297 -9.83 -20.44 -12.29
C GLN A 297 -11.00 -20.31 -11.29
N PRO A 298 -12.13 -21.01 -11.51
CA PRO A 298 -13.31 -20.84 -10.68
C PRO A 298 -13.06 -21.14 -9.20
N GLU A 299 -12.21 -22.11 -8.89
CA GLU A 299 -11.84 -22.45 -7.51
C GLU A 299 -11.14 -21.29 -6.81
N ALA A 300 -10.25 -20.58 -7.52
CA ALA A 300 -9.58 -19.41 -6.98
C ALA A 300 -10.57 -18.26 -6.71
N LEU A 301 -11.54 -18.09 -7.61
CA LEU A 301 -12.61 -17.10 -7.46
C LEU A 301 -13.51 -17.42 -6.26
N VAL A 302 -13.90 -18.69 -6.05
CA VAL A 302 -14.65 -19.12 -4.86
C VAL A 302 -13.87 -18.78 -3.59
N ILE A 303 -12.57 -19.11 -3.52
CA ILE A 303 -11.72 -18.77 -2.36
C ILE A 303 -11.71 -17.25 -2.12
N LEU A 304 -11.63 -16.45 -3.19
CA LEU A 304 -11.66 -14.99 -3.11
C LEU A 304 -13.01 -14.46 -2.57
N ALA A 305 -14.14 -15.08 -2.93
CA ALA A 305 -15.44 -14.74 -2.34
C ALA A 305 -15.51 -15.06 -0.85
N HIS A 306 -14.94 -16.18 -0.42
CA HIS A 306 -14.84 -16.54 1.00
C HIS A 306 -13.89 -15.60 1.77
N TYR A 307 -12.84 -15.07 1.12
CA TYR A 307 -12.08 -13.95 1.69
C TYR A 307 -12.94 -12.67 1.83
N GLY A 308 -13.83 -12.41 0.88
CA GLY A 308 -14.83 -11.34 0.95
C GLY A 308 -15.74 -11.41 2.17
N ILE A 309 -16.07 -12.62 2.67
CA ILE A 309 -16.81 -12.80 3.93
C ILE A 309 -16.00 -12.23 5.11
N LEU A 310 -14.72 -12.61 5.19
CA LEU A 310 -13.84 -12.14 6.26
C LEU A 310 -13.65 -10.62 6.20
N LEU A 311 -13.45 -10.06 5.00
CA LEU A 311 -13.42 -8.60 4.81
C LEU A 311 -14.72 -7.93 5.29
N SER A 312 -15.88 -8.52 4.99
CA SER A 312 -17.18 -7.98 5.43
C SER A 312 -17.32 -7.96 6.95
N LYS A 313 -16.75 -8.95 7.65
CA LYS A 313 -16.68 -8.99 9.12
C LYS A 313 -15.73 -7.92 9.71
N CYS A 314 -14.74 -7.47 8.93
CA CYS A 314 -13.75 -6.44 9.29
C CYS A 314 -14.07 -5.05 8.71
N CYS A 315 -15.31 -4.81 8.28
CA CYS A 315 -15.72 -3.57 7.58
C CYS A 315 -15.59 -2.29 8.42
N ASP A 316 -15.45 -2.39 9.74
CA ASP A 316 -15.22 -1.26 10.63
C ASP A 316 -13.76 -0.73 10.58
N PHE A 317 -12.89 -1.38 9.80
CA PHE A 317 -11.59 -0.83 9.45
C PHE A 317 -11.69 -0.02 8.15
N TRP A 318 -11.24 1.24 8.19
CA TRP A 318 -11.38 2.21 7.09
C TRP A 318 -10.77 1.73 5.76
N VAL A 319 -9.70 0.93 5.81
CA VAL A 319 -9.07 0.37 4.61
C VAL A 319 -10.00 -0.60 3.90
N VAL A 320 -10.80 -1.35 4.67
CA VAL A 320 -11.70 -2.40 4.19
C VAL A 320 -13.06 -1.81 3.80
N GLY A 321 -13.74 -1.15 4.74
CA GLY A 321 -15.09 -0.64 4.53
C GLY A 321 -16.03 -1.69 3.90
N ASP A 322 -16.76 -1.31 2.86
CA ASP A 322 -17.68 -2.20 2.13
C ASP A 322 -16.98 -3.08 1.04
N ALA A 323 -15.65 -3.15 1.03
CA ALA A 323 -14.92 -3.91 -0.01
C ALA A 323 -15.25 -5.40 -0.03
N GLY A 324 -15.49 -6.02 1.13
CA GLY A 324 -15.81 -7.46 1.21
C GLY A 324 -17.06 -7.83 0.40
N ARG A 325 -18.14 -7.05 0.54
CA ARG A 325 -19.41 -7.29 -0.16
C ARG A 325 -19.32 -6.95 -1.64
N ARG A 326 -18.58 -5.90 -2.00
CA ARG A 326 -18.29 -5.61 -3.41
C ARG A 326 -17.51 -6.74 -4.07
N LEU A 327 -16.52 -7.28 -3.38
CA LEU A 327 -15.71 -8.39 -3.89
C LEU A 327 -16.55 -9.65 -4.10
N ILE A 328 -17.45 -9.99 -3.16
CA ILE A 328 -18.35 -11.13 -3.32
C ILE A 328 -19.25 -10.96 -4.56
N ARG A 329 -19.88 -9.79 -4.72
CA ARG A 329 -20.75 -9.49 -5.89
C ARG A 329 -19.96 -9.54 -7.20
N LEU A 330 -18.73 -9.05 -7.19
CA LEU A 330 -17.84 -9.10 -8.35
C LEU A 330 -17.51 -10.54 -8.74
N VAL A 331 -17.18 -11.39 -7.77
CA VAL A 331 -16.94 -12.83 -8.00
C VAL A 331 -18.21 -13.52 -8.49
N GLU A 332 -19.36 -13.28 -7.84
CA GLU A 332 -20.65 -13.85 -8.24
C GLU A 332 -20.98 -13.53 -9.71
N SER A 333 -20.76 -12.28 -10.14
CA SER A 333 -20.99 -11.89 -11.54
C SER A 333 -20.03 -12.53 -12.55
N THR A 334 -18.95 -13.16 -12.07
CA THR A 334 -17.91 -13.80 -12.90
C THR A 334 -18.13 -15.31 -13.00
N LEU A 335 -18.70 -15.94 -11.98
CA LEU A 335 -18.90 -17.39 -11.90
C LEU A 335 -20.20 -17.84 -12.58
N GLY A 336 -20.20 -19.06 -13.12
CA GLY A 336 -21.39 -19.73 -13.64
C GLY A 336 -22.26 -20.36 -12.53
N PRO A 337 -23.51 -20.73 -12.84
CA PRO A 337 -24.47 -21.29 -11.87
C PRO A 337 -24.00 -22.61 -11.24
N GLU A 338 -23.08 -23.34 -11.87
CA GLU A 338 -22.51 -24.58 -11.34
C GLU A 338 -21.73 -24.39 -10.03
N TRP A 339 -21.32 -23.15 -9.72
CA TRP A 339 -20.59 -22.80 -8.49
C TRP A 339 -21.49 -22.29 -7.36
N ASP A 340 -22.81 -22.19 -7.58
CA ASP A 340 -23.75 -21.59 -6.63
C ASP A 340 -23.71 -22.25 -5.25
N ARG A 341 -23.52 -23.57 -5.20
CA ARG A 341 -23.38 -24.34 -3.95
C ARG A 341 -22.24 -23.82 -3.07
N TYR A 342 -21.12 -23.39 -3.66
CA TYR A 342 -19.97 -22.88 -2.91
C TYR A 342 -20.08 -21.38 -2.62
N MET A 343 -21.00 -20.70 -3.28
CA MET A 343 -21.25 -19.26 -3.17
C MET A 343 -22.45 -18.91 -2.28
N GLU A 344 -23.23 -19.89 -1.83
CA GLU A 344 -24.42 -19.67 -0.98
C GLU A 344 -24.12 -18.78 0.25
N LEU A 345 -23.12 -19.15 1.05
CA LEU A 345 -22.73 -18.36 2.23
C LEU A 345 -22.16 -16.97 1.86
N PRO A 346 -21.20 -16.82 0.91
CA PRO A 346 -20.78 -15.51 0.44
C PRO A 346 -21.96 -14.62 0.02
N LYS A 347 -22.88 -15.14 -0.80
CA LYS A 347 -24.05 -14.40 -1.30
C LYS A 347 -24.94 -13.92 -0.15
N GLN A 348 -25.18 -14.76 0.86
CA GLN A 348 -25.93 -14.36 2.05
C GLN A 348 -25.28 -13.16 2.75
N ILE A 349 -23.97 -13.20 2.99
CA ILE A 349 -23.23 -12.11 3.66
C ILE A 349 -23.23 -10.82 2.82
N ALA A 350 -23.23 -10.93 1.49
CA ALA A 350 -23.31 -9.77 0.60
C ALA A 350 -24.68 -9.07 0.64
N LEU A 351 -25.74 -9.79 0.99
CA LEU A 351 -27.11 -9.29 1.09
C LEU A 351 -27.45 -8.70 2.47
N GLU A 352 -26.77 -9.13 3.53
CA GLU A 352 -26.93 -8.56 4.87
C GLU A 352 -26.67 -7.04 4.83
N GLN A 353 -27.37 -6.22 5.61
CA GLN A 353 -27.01 -4.79 5.76
C GLN A 353 -25.82 -4.65 6.72
N PRO A 354 -24.97 -3.62 6.61
CA PRO A 354 -23.86 -3.47 7.55
C PRO A 354 -24.48 -3.16 8.91
N ASN A 355 -24.15 -3.94 9.94
CA ASN A 355 -24.60 -3.65 11.30
C ASN A 355 -24.06 -2.26 11.68
N SER A 356 -24.95 -1.27 11.72
CA SER A 356 -24.67 0.07 12.23
C SER A 356 -24.19 -0.09 13.67
N SER A 357 -22.87 0.00 13.86
CA SER A 357 -22.22 -0.07 15.17
C SER A 357 -21.79 1.32 15.61
#